data_AF-A0A3M5PNS6-F1
#
_entry.id   AF-A0A3M5PNS6-F1
#
_cell.length_a   1.000
_cell.length_b   1.000
_cell.length_c   1.000
_cell.angle_alpha   90.00
_cell.angle_beta   90.00
_cell.angle_gamma   90.00
#
_symmetry.space_group_name_H-M   'P 1'
#
loop_
_entity.id
_entity.type
_entity.pdbx_description
1 polymer ?
#
loop_
_entity_poly.entity_id
_entity_poly.type
_entity_poly.pdbx_seq_one_letter_code
_entity_poly.pdbx_strand_id
1 'polypeptide(L)'
;MPRVVEQLHKLPQRFVLFCDDLSFESGEGDYRVLKSVLDGSLEQAPDNVLLYATSNRRHLVPEKESDNVDWKHVDGELHPSEAVEDKIALSDRFGLWLSFYPFTQEHYLNVVEHWITQLADKAGLQWQRDESLEKAAIRWATARGNRNGRCAYQFARYWVGLELLEQHT
;
A
#
# COMPACT_ATOMS: atom_id res chain seq x y z
N MET A 1 14.86 8.46 -12.00
CA MET A 1 13.50 8.63 -12.58
C MET A 1 13.49 9.40 -13.92
N PRO A 2 14.06 10.60 -14.07
CA PRO A 2 13.90 11.41 -15.29
C PRO A 2 14.47 10.75 -16.55
N ARG A 3 15.65 10.13 -16.44
CA ARG A 3 16.28 9.37 -17.54
C ARG A 3 15.42 8.20 -18.05
N VAL A 4 14.64 7.57 -17.17
CA VAL A 4 13.77 6.45 -17.56
C VAL A 4 12.58 6.99 -18.33
N VAL A 5 11.94 8.05 -17.83
CA VAL A 5 10.81 8.70 -18.51
C VAL A 5 11.22 9.21 -19.91
N GLU A 6 12.40 9.82 -20.04
CA GLU A 6 12.90 10.29 -21.34
C GLU A 6 13.13 9.16 -22.35
N GLN A 7 13.59 7.99 -21.88
CA GLN A 7 13.75 6.82 -22.74
C GLN A 7 12.41 6.24 -23.17
N LEU A 8 11.44 6.16 -22.24
CA LEU A 8 10.11 5.63 -22.50
C LEU A 8 9.30 6.53 -23.43
N HIS A 9 9.46 7.85 -23.35
CA HIS A 9 8.78 8.80 -24.22
C HIS A 9 9.09 8.58 -25.71
N LYS A 10 10.32 8.16 -26.03
CA LYS A 10 10.77 7.92 -27.42
C LYS A 10 10.18 6.64 -28.04
N LEU A 11 9.45 5.85 -27.26
CA LEU A 11 8.90 4.57 -27.67
C LEU A 11 7.40 4.68 -27.98
N PRO A 12 6.89 3.97 -29.00
CA PRO A 12 5.48 4.06 -29.40
C PRO A 12 4.51 3.36 -28.44
N GLN A 13 5.00 2.55 -27.50
CA GLN A 13 4.17 1.81 -26.55
C GLN A 13 3.67 2.70 -25.41
N ARG A 14 2.61 2.25 -24.74
CA ARG A 14 2.10 2.84 -23.49
C ARG A 14 2.70 2.10 -22.29
N PHE A 15 3.18 2.85 -21.31
CA PHE A 15 3.85 2.35 -20.12
C PHE A 15 3.11 2.75 -18.86
N VAL A 16 3.06 1.85 -17.88
CA VAL A 16 2.77 2.19 -16.49
C VAL A 16 4.09 2.14 -15.73
N LEU A 17 4.52 3.28 -15.21
CA LEU A 17 5.67 3.37 -14.33
C LEU A 17 5.18 3.21 -12.90
N PHE A 18 5.45 2.06 -12.30
CA PHE A 18 5.03 1.74 -10.95
C PHE A 18 6.16 1.99 -9.95
N CYS A 19 5.91 2.86 -8.98
CA CYS A 19 6.78 3.15 -7.85
C CYS A 19 6.18 2.51 -6.59
N ASP A 20 6.84 1.48 -6.07
CA ASP A 20 6.40 0.81 -4.85
C ASP A 20 6.96 1.49 -3.61
N ASP A 21 6.13 1.57 -2.55
CA ASP A 21 6.44 2.08 -1.21
C ASP A 21 7.22 3.41 -1.20
N LEU A 22 6.67 4.42 -1.89
CA LEU A 22 7.20 5.77 -1.83
C LEU A 22 7.05 6.31 -0.42
N SER A 23 8.19 6.47 0.25
CA SER A 23 8.29 7.15 1.52
C SER A 23 9.44 8.14 1.44
N PHE A 24 9.18 9.40 1.77
CA PHE A 24 10.22 10.43 1.77
C PHE A 24 10.77 10.60 3.18
N GLU A 25 12.07 10.41 3.38
CA GLU A 25 12.72 10.81 4.62
C GLU A 25 13.14 12.29 4.56
N SER A 26 13.11 12.95 5.71
CA SER A 26 13.56 14.34 5.86
C SER A 26 15.06 14.43 5.55
N GLY A 27 15.42 15.00 4.40
CA GLY A 27 16.82 15.24 4.00
C GLY A 27 17.26 14.55 2.71
N GLU A 28 16.46 13.64 2.16
CA GLU A 28 16.79 12.97 0.90
C GLU A 28 16.50 13.89 -0.30
N GLY A 29 17.49 14.12 -1.16
CA GLY A 29 17.32 14.93 -2.38
C GLY A 29 16.39 14.31 -3.43
N ASP A 30 15.94 13.08 -3.21
CA ASP A 30 15.22 12.26 -4.17
C ASP A 30 13.78 12.73 -4.43
N TYR A 31 13.16 13.44 -3.47
CA TYR A 31 11.80 13.99 -3.66
C TYR A 31 11.77 15.10 -4.73
N ARG A 32 12.84 15.91 -4.88
CA ARG A 32 12.90 16.99 -5.87
C ARG A 32 12.88 16.45 -7.30
N VAL A 33 13.48 15.27 -7.49
CA VAL A 33 13.54 14.58 -8.77
C VAL A 33 12.18 14.01 -9.16
N LEU A 34 11.39 13.55 -8.19
CA LEU A 34 10.01 13.12 -8.45
C LEU A 34 9.08 14.33 -8.66
N LYS A 35 9.29 15.40 -7.88
CA LYS A 35 8.58 16.68 -8.01
C LYS A 35 8.75 17.25 -9.41
N SER A 36 9.95 17.24 -10.00
CA SER A 36 10.17 17.75 -11.37
C SER A 36 9.49 16.91 -12.46
N VAL A 37 9.45 15.58 -12.29
CA VAL A 37 8.73 14.67 -13.21
C VAL A 37 7.21 14.87 -13.11
N LEU A 38 6.68 15.13 -11.90
CA LEU A 38 5.26 15.37 -11.65
C LEU A 38 4.83 16.81 -12.00
N ASP A 39 5.70 17.81 -11.83
CA ASP A 39 5.47 19.19 -12.27
C ASP A 39 5.40 19.32 -13.78
N GLY A 40 5.93 18.35 -14.51
CA GLY A 40 6.22 18.51 -15.93
C GLY A 40 7.11 19.72 -16.17
N SER A 41 8.10 19.96 -15.30
CA SER A 41 8.92 21.17 -15.42
C SER A 41 9.79 21.07 -16.69
N LEU A 42 9.25 21.71 -17.73
CA LEU A 42 9.64 21.90 -19.13
C LEU A 42 8.92 21.04 -20.18
N GLU A 43 8.49 19.81 -19.86
CA GLU A 43 7.71 18.97 -20.77
C GLU A 43 6.61 18.26 -19.98
N GLN A 44 5.36 18.30 -20.48
CA GLN A 44 4.24 17.50 -19.95
C GLN A 44 4.70 16.05 -19.74
N ALA A 45 4.21 15.40 -18.67
CA ALA A 45 4.39 13.96 -18.52
C ALA A 45 3.97 13.28 -19.84
N PRO A 46 4.82 12.41 -20.43
CA PRO A 46 4.55 11.84 -21.75
C PRO A 46 3.17 11.20 -21.84
N ASP A 47 2.42 11.47 -22.92
CA ASP A 47 1.09 10.86 -23.14
C ASP A 47 1.11 9.32 -23.12
N ASN A 48 2.29 8.73 -23.34
CA ASN A 48 2.50 7.30 -23.36
C ASN A 48 3.01 6.74 -22.01
N VAL A 49 3.10 7.53 -20.93
CA VAL A 49 3.56 7.09 -19.61
C VAL A 49 2.56 7.49 -18.52
N LEU A 50 2.05 6.50 -17.78
CA LEU A 50 1.21 6.69 -16.60
C LEU A 50 1.99 6.34 -15.33
N LEU A 51 2.06 7.23 -14.35
CA LEU A 51 2.76 6.99 -13.09
C LEU A 51 1.79 6.46 -12.02
N TYR A 52 2.08 5.27 -11.48
CA TYR A 52 1.42 4.72 -10.30
C TYR A 52 2.38 4.71 -9.12
N ALA A 53 1.90 5.13 -7.97
CA ALA A 53 2.66 5.19 -6.73
C ALA A 53 1.87 4.50 -5.62
N THR A 54 2.53 3.64 -4.84
CA THR A 54 1.99 3.16 -3.56
C THR A 54 2.72 3.86 -2.42
N SER A 55 2.01 4.04 -1.31
CA SER A 55 2.55 4.61 -0.08
C SER A 55 1.85 3.97 1.10
N ASN A 56 2.63 3.54 2.09
CA ASN A 56 2.09 3.10 3.38
C ASN A 56 1.65 4.29 4.27
N ARG A 57 1.64 5.52 3.75
CA ARG A 57 1.33 6.76 4.47
C ARG A 57 0.27 7.58 3.73
N ARG A 58 -0.64 8.20 4.50
CA ARG A 58 -1.76 9.03 3.97
C ARG A 58 -1.30 10.19 3.08
N HIS A 59 -0.10 10.73 3.29
CA HIS A 59 0.44 11.87 2.53
C HIS A 59 1.85 11.60 1.97
N LEU A 60 2.17 10.35 1.60
CA LEU A 60 3.49 9.91 1.06
C LEU A 60 4.71 10.10 2.00
N VAL A 61 4.54 10.70 3.18
CA VAL A 61 5.63 11.18 4.04
C VAL A 61 5.24 10.99 5.51
N PRO A 62 6.18 10.79 6.48
CA PRO A 62 5.79 10.61 7.86
C PRO A 62 5.35 11.94 8.45
N GLU A 63 4.20 11.95 9.12
CA GLU A 63 3.96 12.88 10.22
C GLU A 63 4.67 12.27 11.43
N LYS A 64 5.89 12.72 11.75
CA LYS A 64 6.49 12.35 13.03
C LYS A 64 5.79 13.14 14.13
N GLU A 65 5.48 12.52 15.26
CA GLU A 65 5.03 13.27 16.45
C GLU A 65 6.05 14.34 16.88
N SER A 66 7.34 14.20 16.53
CA SER A 66 8.34 15.25 16.71
C SER A 66 8.14 16.45 15.78
N ASP A 67 7.61 16.24 14.57
CA ASP A 67 7.26 17.33 13.66
C ASP A 67 6.09 18.12 14.23
N ASN A 68 5.28 17.53 15.15
CA ASN A 68 4.25 18.20 15.98
C ASN A 68 4.81 19.09 17.09
N VAL A 69 6.08 18.91 17.47
CA VAL A 69 6.72 19.68 18.55
C VAL A 69 7.34 20.98 18.01
N ASP A 70 7.75 21.00 16.74
CA ASP A 70 8.30 22.20 16.06
C ASP A 70 7.21 23.11 15.44
N TRP A 71 5.94 22.95 15.82
CA TRP A 71 4.85 23.85 15.43
C TRP A 71 5.01 25.15 16.20
N LYS A 72 5.74 26.09 15.61
CA LYS A 72 5.87 27.44 16.14
C LYS A 72 4.51 28.13 16.07
N HIS A 73 3.87 28.30 17.21
CA HIS A 73 2.82 29.30 17.38
C HIS A 73 3.44 30.68 17.16
N VAL A 74 3.20 31.28 16.01
CA VAL A 74 3.43 32.71 15.77
C VAL A 74 2.05 33.31 15.52
N ASP A 75 1.63 34.24 16.38
CA ASP A 75 0.37 35.00 16.26
C ASP A 75 -0.96 34.21 16.20
N GLY A 76 -1.01 33.01 16.78
CA GLY A 76 -2.25 32.25 16.92
C GLY A 76 -2.72 31.54 15.64
N GLU A 77 -1.93 31.60 14.57
CA GLU A 77 -2.13 30.83 13.35
C GLU A 77 -1.11 29.69 13.28
N LEU A 78 -1.59 28.48 12.95
CA LEU A 78 -0.74 27.30 12.79
C LEU A 78 -0.02 27.37 11.43
N HIS A 79 1.31 27.52 11.44
CA HIS A 79 2.13 27.47 10.23
C HIS A 79 2.87 26.13 10.15
N PRO A 80 2.55 25.27 9.17
CA PRO A 80 3.34 24.06 8.88
C PRO A 80 4.78 24.44 8.52
N SER A 81 5.76 23.59 8.84
CA SER A 81 7.13 23.81 8.37
C SER A 81 7.19 23.74 6.84
N GLU A 82 8.12 24.48 6.22
CA GLU A 82 8.32 24.51 4.75
C GLU A 82 8.44 23.10 4.15
N ALA A 83 9.02 22.17 4.91
CA ALA A 83 9.10 20.77 4.54
C ALA A 83 7.73 20.07 4.46
N VAL A 84 6.75 20.42 5.29
CA VAL A 84 5.38 19.88 5.26
C VAL A 84 4.58 20.44 4.09
N GLU A 85 4.71 21.74 3.79
CA GLU A 85 4.03 22.36 2.65
C GLU A 85 4.51 21.78 1.31
N ASP A 86 5.82 21.59 1.14
CA ASP A 86 6.40 21.00 -0.07
C ASP A 86 5.94 19.56 -0.31
N LYS A 87 5.64 18.82 0.77
CA LYS A 87 5.16 17.44 0.75
C LYS A 87 3.70 17.35 0.32
N ILE A 88 2.85 18.22 0.87
CA ILE A 88 1.44 18.35 0.47
C ILE A 88 1.37 18.74 -1.02
N ALA A 89 2.22 19.68 -1.44
CA ALA A 89 2.29 20.11 -2.85
C ALA A 89 2.69 18.99 -3.83
N LEU A 90 3.49 18.00 -3.40
CA LEU A 90 3.82 16.83 -4.23
C LEU A 90 2.65 15.85 -4.32
N SER A 91 2.03 15.61 -3.17
CA SER A 91 0.83 14.78 -3.02
C SER A 91 -0.31 15.28 -3.94
N ASP A 92 -0.60 16.58 -3.93
CA ASP A 92 -1.70 17.17 -4.71
C ASP A 92 -1.58 17.01 -6.23
N ARG A 93 -0.42 16.59 -6.74
CA ARG A 93 -0.18 16.38 -8.18
C ARG A 93 -0.61 15.03 -8.69
N PHE A 94 -0.91 14.09 -7.80
CA PHE A 94 -1.56 12.86 -8.19
C PHE A 94 -3.03 13.15 -8.48
N GLY A 95 -3.43 13.03 -9.74
CA GLY A 95 -4.81 13.33 -10.19
C GLY A 95 -5.89 12.35 -9.68
N LEU A 96 -5.49 11.19 -9.14
CA LEU A 96 -6.38 10.23 -8.52
C LEU A 96 -5.75 9.65 -7.26
N TRP A 97 -6.54 9.67 -6.19
CA TRP A 97 -6.18 9.14 -4.88
C TRP A 97 -7.04 7.93 -4.54
N LEU A 98 -6.40 6.77 -4.38
CA LEU A 98 -7.06 5.53 -3.97
C LEU A 98 -6.60 5.17 -2.56
N SER A 99 -7.51 5.30 -1.60
CA SER A 99 -7.27 4.89 -0.22
C SER A 99 -7.73 3.45 0.02
N PHE A 100 -6.94 2.69 0.76
CA PHE A 100 -7.34 1.38 1.25
C PHE A 100 -7.84 1.50 2.69
N TYR A 101 -9.06 1.03 2.94
CA TYR A 101 -9.61 0.99 4.29
C TYR A 101 -9.05 -0.23 5.05
N PRO A 102 -8.82 -0.10 6.36
CA PRO A 102 -8.46 -1.24 7.19
C PRO A 102 -9.55 -2.31 7.11
N PHE A 103 -9.14 -3.57 7.15
CA PHE A 103 -10.07 -4.68 7.06
C PHE A 103 -11.00 -4.70 8.27
N THR A 104 -12.30 -4.78 8.02
CA THR A 104 -13.23 -5.25 9.04
C THR A 104 -12.95 -6.74 9.32
N GLN A 105 -13.41 -7.24 10.47
CA GLN A 105 -13.28 -8.68 10.75
C GLN A 105 -14.00 -9.53 9.69
N GLU A 106 -15.19 -9.09 9.27
CA GLU A 106 -15.95 -9.74 8.21
C GLU A 106 -15.18 -9.78 6.89
N HIS A 107 -14.60 -8.65 6.46
CA HIS A 107 -13.79 -8.61 5.25
C HIS A 107 -12.57 -9.54 5.36
N TYR A 108 -11.92 -9.58 6.52
CA TYR A 108 -10.83 -10.51 6.77
C TYR A 108 -11.27 -11.98 6.64
N LEU A 109 -12.41 -12.36 7.23
CA LEU A 109 -12.95 -13.72 7.11
C LEU A 109 -13.30 -14.08 5.66
N ASN A 110 -13.92 -13.15 4.92
CA ASN A 110 -14.22 -13.35 3.50
C ASN A 110 -12.95 -13.60 2.67
N VAL A 111 -11.86 -12.88 2.95
CA VAL A 111 -10.57 -13.11 2.27
C VAL A 111 -9.92 -14.42 2.70
N VAL A 112 -10.07 -14.83 3.96
CA VAL A 112 -9.63 -16.16 4.42
C VAL A 112 -10.35 -17.25 3.64
N GLU A 113 -11.68 -17.21 3.57
CA GLU A 113 -12.50 -18.18 2.85
C GLU A 113 -12.14 -18.24 1.37
N HIS A 114 -11.97 -17.07 0.73
CA HIS A 114 -11.50 -16.98 -0.64
C HIS A 114 -10.20 -17.77 -0.84
N TRP A 115 -9.20 -17.55 0.02
CA TRP A 115 -7.91 -18.25 -0.10
C TRP A 115 -7.99 -19.72 0.25
N ILE A 116 -8.82 -20.12 1.22
CA ILE A 116 -9.04 -21.54 1.54
C ILE A 116 -9.65 -22.24 0.34
N THR A 117 -10.71 -21.70 -0.28
CA THR A 117 -11.28 -22.23 -1.53
C THR A 117 -10.21 -22.40 -2.60
N GLN A 118 -9.45 -21.34 -2.90
CA GLN A 118 -8.44 -21.37 -3.96
C GLN A 118 -7.34 -22.41 -3.73
N LEU A 119 -7.00 -22.70 -2.47
CA LEU A 119 -5.97 -23.68 -2.11
C LEU A 119 -6.55 -25.09 -2.03
N ALA A 120 -7.73 -25.24 -1.46
CA ALA A 120 -8.44 -26.51 -1.32
C ALA A 120 -8.83 -27.09 -2.70
N ASP A 121 -9.33 -26.26 -3.61
CA ASP A 121 -9.68 -26.66 -4.99
C ASP A 121 -8.47 -27.24 -5.72
N LYS A 122 -7.29 -26.62 -5.55
CA LYS A 122 -6.04 -27.11 -6.16
C LYS A 122 -5.56 -28.44 -5.59
N ALA A 123 -5.92 -28.71 -4.34
CA ALA A 123 -5.55 -29.94 -3.63
C ALA A 123 -6.63 -31.03 -3.72
N GLY A 124 -7.80 -30.74 -4.31
CA GLY A 124 -8.95 -31.64 -4.27
C GLY A 124 -9.57 -31.79 -2.88
N LEU A 125 -9.26 -30.89 -1.95
CA LEU A 125 -9.75 -30.89 -0.59
C LEU A 125 -11.18 -30.34 -0.55
N GLN A 126 -12.12 -31.12 -0.03
CA GLN A 126 -13.44 -30.61 0.32
C GLN A 126 -13.36 -29.90 1.67
N TRP A 127 -13.95 -28.71 1.76
CA TRP A 127 -13.97 -27.93 2.98
C TRP A 127 -15.30 -27.18 3.12
N GLN A 128 -15.61 -26.79 4.35
CA GLN A 128 -16.77 -25.99 4.69
C GLN A 128 -16.39 -24.96 5.73
N ARG A 129 -16.98 -23.77 5.64
CA ARG A 129 -16.89 -22.76 6.69
C ARG A 129 -17.64 -23.21 7.94
N ASP A 130 -16.99 -23.10 9.09
CA ASP A 130 -17.59 -23.32 10.39
C ASP A 130 -17.11 -22.28 11.43
N GLU A 131 -17.73 -22.30 12.62
CA GLU A 131 -17.37 -21.37 13.69
C GLU A 131 -15.95 -21.62 14.25
N SER A 132 -15.45 -22.85 14.13
CA SER A 132 -14.13 -23.23 14.67
C SER A 132 -13.00 -22.59 13.85
N LEU A 133 -13.12 -22.64 12.53
CA LEU A 133 -12.27 -22.01 11.54
C LEU A 133 -12.28 -20.50 11.66
N GLU A 134 -13.46 -19.89 11.80
CA GLU A 134 -13.56 -18.44 12.02
C GLU A 134 -12.83 -17.99 13.28
N LYS A 135 -13.08 -18.69 14.40
CA LYS A 135 -12.39 -18.40 15.68
C LYS A 135 -10.89 -18.60 15.53
N ALA A 136 -10.43 -19.62 14.82
CA ALA A 136 -9.01 -19.86 14.56
C ALA A 136 -8.39 -18.73 13.71
N ALA A 137 -9.07 -18.31 12.64
CA ALA A 137 -8.65 -17.23 11.76
C ALA A 137 -8.54 -15.90 12.51
N ILE A 138 -9.53 -15.58 13.36
CA ILE A 138 -9.54 -14.37 14.19
C ILE A 138 -8.40 -14.41 15.20
N ARG A 139 -8.21 -15.52 15.92
CA ARG A 139 -7.10 -15.69 16.86
C ARG A 139 -5.74 -15.51 16.17
N TRP A 140 -5.59 -16.06 14.97
CA TRP A 140 -4.38 -15.91 14.16
C TRP A 140 -4.07 -14.45 13.82
N ALA A 141 -5.08 -13.69 13.37
CA ALA A 141 -4.91 -12.27 13.08
C ALA A 141 -4.60 -11.44 14.32
N THR A 142 -5.30 -11.71 15.43
CA THR A 142 -5.07 -11.01 16.71
C THR A 142 -3.66 -11.25 17.24
N ALA A 143 -3.17 -12.50 17.18
CA ALA A 143 -1.81 -12.83 17.62
C ALA A 143 -0.72 -12.13 16.79
N ARG A 144 -1.00 -11.84 15.50
CA ARG A 144 -0.08 -11.11 14.61
C ARG A 144 -0.30 -9.59 14.61
N GLY A 145 -1.29 -9.10 15.34
CA GLY A 145 -1.59 -7.67 15.49
C GLY A 145 -2.16 -6.99 14.24
N ASN A 146 -2.56 -7.73 13.19
CA ASN A 146 -3.14 -7.11 12.00
C ASN A 146 -4.09 -8.04 11.22
N ARG A 147 -5.16 -7.45 10.69
CA ARG A 147 -6.08 -8.05 9.71
C ARG A 147 -5.78 -7.46 8.34
N ASN A 148 -5.18 -8.25 7.47
CA ASN A 148 -4.90 -7.88 6.09
C ASN A 148 -4.84 -9.13 5.19
N GLY A 149 -4.81 -8.92 3.88
CA GLY A 149 -4.80 -10.02 2.90
C GLY A 149 -3.60 -10.97 3.05
N ARG A 150 -2.41 -10.45 3.43
CA ARG A 150 -1.22 -11.29 3.67
C ARG A 150 -1.44 -12.22 4.86
N CYS A 151 -1.98 -11.70 5.96
CA CYS A 151 -2.30 -12.47 7.16
C CYS A 151 -3.34 -13.55 6.87
N ALA A 152 -4.39 -13.20 6.11
CA ALA A 152 -5.44 -14.12 5.68
C ALA A 152 -4.89 -15.26 4.82
N TYR A 153 -4.07 -14.96 3.81
CA TYR A 153 -3.42 -15.96 2.97
C TYR A 153 -2.51 -16.91 3.76
N GLN A 154 -1.74 -16.38 4.70
CA GLN A 154 -0.87 -17.18 5.57
C GLN A 154 -1.67 -18.13 6.46
N PHE A 155 -2.78 -17.67 7.03
CA PHE A 155 -3.69 -18.52 7.79
C PHE A 155 -4.31 -19.60 6.91
N ALA A 156 -4.85 -19.24 5.74
CA ALA A 156 -5.47 -20.17 4.81
C ALA A 156 -4.50 -21.28 4.39
N ARG A 157 -3.25 -20.93 4.04
CA ARG A 157 -2.19 -21.91 3.73
C ARG A 157 -1.88 -22.84 4.89
N TYR A 158 -1.80 -22.30 6.10
CA TYR A 158 -1.56 -23.09 7.30
C TYR A 158 -2.69 -24.08 7.55
N TRP A 159 -3.94 -23.61 7.51
CA TRP A 159 -5.12 -24.41 7.78
C TRP A 159 -5.29 -25.52 6.73
N VAL A 160 -5.26 -25.20 5.43
CA VAL A 160 -5.34 -26.21 4.36
C VAL A 160 -4.20 -27.23 4.46
N GLY A 161 -3.00 -26.78 4.85
CA GLY A 161 -1.87 -27.67 5.09
C GLY A 161 -2.12 -28.69 6.20
N LEU A 162 -2.80 -28.29 7.28
CA LEU A 162 -3.17 -29.21 8.36
C LEU A 162 -4.22 -30.22 7.93
N GLU A 163 -5.29 -29.77 7.28
CA GLU A 163 -6.37 -30.66 6.80
C GLU A 163 -5.84 -31.73 5.86
N LEU A 164 -4.91 -31.38 4.97
CA LEU A 164 -4.28 -32.35 4.08
C LEU A 164 -3.42 -33.37 4.83
N LEU A 165 -2.74 -32.98 5.91
CA LEU A 165 -1.97 -33.91 6.73
C LEU A 165 -2.87 -34.88 7.48
N GLU A 166 -4.00 -34.40 8.02
CA GLU A 166 -4.97 -35.23 8.73
C GLU A 166 -5.64 -36.26 7.80
N GLN A 167 -5.86 -35.94 6.53
CA GLN A 167 -6.38 -36.92 5.55
C GLN A 167 -5.39 -38.03 5.16
N HIS A 168 -4.10 -37.83 5.41
CA HIS A 168 -3.04 -38.80 5.09
C HIS A 168 -2.57 -39.61 6.30
N THR A 169 -3.16 -39.39 7.47
CA THR A 169 -2.84 -40.10 8.72
C THR A 169 -3.98 -41.04 9.09
#